data_AF-A0A6P5XJS4-F1
#
_entry.id   AF-A0A6P5XJS4-F1
#
_cell.length_a   1.000
_cell.length_b   1.000
_cell.length_c   1.000
_cell.angle_alpha   90.00
_cell.angle_beta   90.00
_cell.angle_gamma   90.00
#
_symmetry.space_group_name_H-M   'P 1'
#
loop_
_entity.id
_entity.type
_entity.pdbx_description
1 polymer ?
#
loop_
_entity_poly.entity_id
_entity_poly.type
_entity_poly.pdbx_seq_one_letter_code
_entity_poly.pdbx_strand_id
1 'polypeptide(L)'
;MPKFNFPTILILAILLLACELAIISPVLAYNDVDIGDISPSAVTDDDMITSSSLDAGQLEDLYQRCVVMLGDECGDEIFDLIFRNDSLIVTDKDIGLVSKYCCDKLLNMGRNCHDQLVNVIAQTTHFSTNSSATVPRSSQVWDLCSLSSS
;
A
#
# COMPACT_ATOMS: atom_id res chain seq x y z
N MET A 1 23.77 -26.36 19.19
CA MET A 1 22.66 -27.13 18.61
C MET A 1 21.49 -27.08 19.58
N PRO A 2 20.39 -26.36 19.27
CA PRO A 2 19.24 -26.32 20.16
C PRO A 2 18.61 -27.72 20.26
N LYS A 3 18.40 -28.18 21.50
CA LYS A 3 17.73 -29.45 21.80
C LYS A 3 16.24 -29.18 21.81
N PHE A 4 15.55 -29.57 20.74
CA PHE A 4 14.11 -29.45 20.68
C PHE A 4 13.47 -30.59 21.48
N ASN A 5 12.76 -30.25 22.55
CA ASN A 5 12.01 -31.20 23.35
C ASN A 5 10.71 -31.54 22.61
N PHE A 6 10.55 -32.81 22.26
CA PHE A 6 9.35 -33.37 21.60
C PHE A 6 8.01 -32.91 22.22
N PRO A 7 7.82 -32.84 23.55
CA PRO A 7 6.56 -32.34 24.12
C PRO A 7 6.30 -30.86 23.82
N THR A 8 7.35 -30.04 23.70
CA THR A 8 7.24 -28.62 23.37
C THR A 8 6.81 -28.42 21.91
N ILE A 9 7.34 -29.24 21.00
CA ILE A 9 6.92 -29.23 19.58
C ILE A 9 5.46 -29.65 19.46
N LEU A 10 5.04 -30.67 20.20
CA LEU A 10 3.66 -31.17 20.17
C LEU A 10 2.67 -30.13 20.68
N ILE A 11 3.00 -29.40 21.76
CA ILE A 11 2.16 -28.31 22.29
C ILE A 11 2.05 -27.15 21.28
N LEU A 12 3.15 -26.76 20.64
CA LEU A 12 3.14 -25.73 19.60
C LEU A 12 2.31 -26.13 18.38
N ALA A 13 2.37 -27.39 17.96
CA ALA A 13 1.55 -27.89 16.85
C ALA A 13 0.04 -27.86 17.18
N ILE A 14 -0.35 -28.24 18.41
CA ILE A 14 -1.75 -28.20 18.86
C ILE A 14 -2.28 -26.77 18.94
N LEU A 15 -1.46 -25.81 19.39
CA LEU A 15 -1.85 -24.39 19.43
C LEU A 15 -2.03 -23.78 18.03
N LEU A 16 -1.23 -24.20 17.05
CA LEU A 16 -1.35 -23.76 15.66
C LEU A 16 -2.60 -24.33 14.98
N LEU A 17 -2.98 -25.59 15.27
CA LEU A 17 -4.17 -26.24 14.71
C LEU A 17 -5.50 -25.70 15.26
N ALA A 18 -5.50 -25.10 16.46
CA ALA A 18 -6.72 -24.54 17.06
C ALA A 18 -7.12 -23.15 16.50
N CYS A 19 -6.29 -22.54 15.65
CA CYS A 19 -6.53 -21.18 15.14
C CYS A 19 -7.50 -21.12 13.93
N GLU A 20 -7.78 -22.25 13.27
CA GLU A 20 -8.60 -22.25 12.04
C GLU A 20 -10.13 -22.37 12.27
N LEU A 21 -10.61 -22.46 13.52
CA LEU A 21 -12.05 -22.64 13.80
C LEU A 21 -12.77 -21.38 14.30
N ALA A 22 -12.17 -20.19 14.22
CA ALA A 22 -12.77 -18.95 14.75
C ALA A 22 -13.36 -17.98 13.70
N ILE A 23 -13.44 -18.33 12.42
CA ILE A 23 -13.95 -17.42 11.36
C ILE A 23 -15.22 -17.96 10.69
N ILE A 24 -16.29 -18.13 11.46
CA ILE A 24 -17.65 -18.15 10.90
C ILE A 24 -18.47 -17.11 11.67
N SER A 25 -18.43 -15.87 11.20
CA SER A 25 -19.47 -14.89 11.54
C SER A 25 -20.57 -14.96 10.47
N PRO A 26 -21.85 -15.09 10.84
CA PRO A 26 -22.94 -14.87 9.90
C PRO A 26 -23.11 -13.36 9.72
N VAL A 27 -22.84 -12.85 8.51
CA VAL A 27 -23.26 -11.49 8.15
C VAL A 27 -24.79 -11.49 8.07
N LEU A 28 -25.39 -10.73 8.97
CA LEU A 28 -26.82 -10.44 9.02
C LEU A 28 -27.22 -9.54 7.84
N ALA A 29 -28.42 -9.81 7.32
CA ALA A 29 -29.15 -9.14 6.26
C ALA A 29 -28.90 -7.62 6.14
N TYR A 30 -28.48 -7.19 4.95
CA TYR A 30 -28.56 -5.80 4.51
C TYR A 30 -29.93 -5.56 3.88
N ASN A 31 -30.68 -4.60 4.43
CA ASN A 31 -32.04 -4.25 4.01
C ASN A 31 -32.03 -3.60 2.61
N ASP A 32 -33.01 -3.99 1.79
CA ASP A 32 -33.44 -3.26 0.59
C ASP A 32 -33.71 -1.79 0.92
N VAL A 33 -33.05 -0.88 0.20
CA VAL A 33 -33.43 0.54 0.15
C VAL A 33 -34.23 0.75 -1.11
N ASP A 34 -35.49 1.13 -0.93
CA ASP A 34 -36.43 1.58 -1.96
C ASP A 34 -35.77 2.61 -2.91
N ILE A 35 -35.76 2.28 -4.19
CA ILE A 35 -35.45 3.21 -5.28
C ILE A 35 -36.64 4.17 -5.40
N GLY A 36 -36.53 5.32 -4.75
CA GLY A 36 -37.36 6.48 -5.00
C GLY A 36 -36.93 7.17 -6.31
N ASP A 37 -37.91 7.37 -7.19
CA ASP A 37 -37.85 7.98 -8.52
C ASP A 37 -36.84 9.12 -8.71
N ILE A 38 -35.98 8.98 -9.72
CA ILE A 38 -35.17 10.07 -10.29
C ILE A 38 -35.90 10.60 -11.52
N SER A 39 -36.37 11.85 -11.43
CA SER A 39 -36.82 12.63 -12.58
C SER A 39 -35.63 13.06 -13.45
N PRO A 40 -35.67 12.95 -14.78
CA PRO A 40 -34.55 13.30 -15.64
C PRO A 40 -34.55 14.82 -15.89
N SER A 41 -33.45 15.48 -15.55
CA SER A 41 -33.12 16.78 -16.13
C SER A 41 -31.67 16.73 -16.56
N ALA A 42 -31.51 16.82 -17.89
CA ALA A 42 -30.28 16.75 -18.63
C ALA A 42 -29.29 17.83 -18.16
N VAL A 43 -28.11 17.39 -17.74
CA VAL A 43 -26.88 18.16 -17.87
C VAL A 43 -25.84 17.15 -18.38
N THR A 44 -25.41 17.35 -19.61
CA THR A 44 -24.29 16.64 -20.22
C THR A 44 -23.01 17.16 -19.60
N ASP A 45 -22.53 16.48 -18.57
CA ASP A 45 -21.12 16.52 -18.16
C ASP A 45 -20.63 15.07 -18.21
N ASP A 46 -20.17 14.65 -19.40
CA ASP A 46 -19.44 13.39 -19.58
C ASP A 46 -18.07 13.52 -18.90
N ASP A 47 -18.05 13.38 -17.57
CA ASP A 47 -16.91 12.83 -16.84
C ASP A 47 -17.44 11.87 -15.78
N MET A 48 -18.07 10.81 -16.30
CA MET A 48 -18.35 9.60 -15.56
C MET A 48 -17.02 8.88 -15.31
N ILE A 49 -16.59 8.93 -14.05
CA ILE A 49 -15.47 8.18 -13.48
C ILE A 49 -15.45 6.76 -14.06
N THR A 50 -14.48 6.49 -14.93
CA THR A 50 -14.07 5.15 -15.27
C THR A 50 -12.70 4.94 -14.66
N SER A 51 -12.58 3.91 -13.84
CA SER A 51 -11.31 3.28 -13.47
C SER A 51 -10.65 2.72 -14.73
N SER A 52 -10.18 3.60 -15.60
CA SER A 52 -9.45 3.26 -16.81
C SER A 52 -7.98 3.17 -16.43
N SER A 53 -7.39 2.01 -16.74
CA SER A 53 -5.95 1.83 -16.86
C SER A 53 -5.31 3.10 -17.42
N LEU A 54 -4.32 3.64 -16.70
CA LEU A 54 -3.48 4.71 -17.22
C LEU A 54 -3.04 4.34 -18.64
N ASP A 55 -3.31 5.21 -19.60
CA ASP A 55 -2.77 5.01 -20.93
C ASP A 55 -1.24 5.21 -20.91
N ALA A 56 -0.57 4.75 -21.97
CA ALA A 56 0.88 4.81 -22.04
C ALA A 56 1.43 6.25 -21.96
N GLY A 57 0.68 7.25 -22.44
CA GLY A 57 1.07 8.65 -22.37
C GLY A 57 0.99 9.19 -20.94
N GLN A 58 -0.09 8.88 -20.22
CA GLN A 58 -0.25 9.27 -18.83
C GLN A 58 0.82 8.64 -17.92
N LEU A 59 1.19 7.38 -18.18
CA LEU A 59 2.24 6.71 -17.45
C LEU A 59 3.63 7.32 -17.72
N GLU A 60 3.93 7.67 -18.97
CA GLU A 60 5.18 8.33 -19.33
C GLU A 60 5.27 9.73 -18.69
N ASP A 61 4.18 10.51 -18.73
CA ASP A 61 4.11 11.82 -18.09
C ASP A 61 4.28 11.74 -16.56
N LEU A 62 3.72 10.70 -15.94
CA LEU A 62 3.93 10.43 -14.51
C LEU A 62 5.39 10.08 -14.22
N TYR A 63 6.00 9.24 -15.06
CA TYR A 63 7.41 8.86 -14.94
C TYR A 63 8.33 10.08 -15.01
N GLN A 64 8.17 10.93 -16.03
CA GLN A 64 9.02 12.11 -16.23
C GLN A 64 8.86 13.14 -15.11
N ARG A 65 7.63 13.34 -14.60
CA ARG A 65 7.37 14.32 -13.55
C ARG A 65 7.80 13.84 -12.16
N CYS A 66 7.66 12.56 -11.87
CA CYS A 66 7.82 12.05 -10.51
C CYS A 66 9.07 11.18 -10.34
N VAL A 67 9.27 10.16 -11.19
CA VAL A 67 10.31 9.13 -10.96
C VAL A 67 11.72 9.69 -11.11
N VAL A 68 11.93 10.56 -12.10
CA VAL A 68 13.25 11.17 -12.39
C VAL A 68 13.81 11.93 -11.18
N MET A 69 12.94 12.46 -10.29
CA MET A 69 13.37 13.21 -9.11
C MET A 69 14.01 12.33 -8.03
N LEU A 70 13.56 11.08 -7.86
CA LEU A 70 14.15 10.14 -6.90
C LEU A 70 15.52 9.66 -7.40
N GLY A 71 15.59 9.26 -8.67
CA GLY A 71 16.75 8.54 -9.23
C GLY A 71 16.88 7.11 -8.69
N ASP A 72 17.67 6.28 -9.36
CA ASP A 72 17.66 4.82 -9.18
C ASP A 72 17.99 4.38 -7.74
N GLU A 73 19.03 4.94 -7.12
CA GLU A 73 19.46 4.58 -5.77
C GLU A 73 18.35 4.76 -4.73
N CYS A 74 17.71 5.94 -4.73
CA CYS A 74 16.63 6.22 -3.80
C CYS A 74 15.32 5.53 -4.18
N GLY A 75 15.10 5.35 -5.49
CA GLY A 75 14.02 4.53 -6.04
C GLY A 75 14.02 3.15 -5.45
N ASP A 76 15.16 2.45 -5.53
CA ASP A 76 15.31 1.09 -5.03
C ASP A 76 15.15 1.01 -3.50
N GLU A 77 15.79 1.92 -2.75
CA GLU A 77 15.69 1.95 -1.28
C GLU A 77 14.23 2.06 -0.80
N ILE A 78 13.48 3.02 -1.37
CA ILE A 78 12.09 3.27 -1.00
C ILE A 78 11.16 2.16 -1.54
N PHE A 79 11.41 1.69 -2.76
CA PHE A 79 10.61 0.62 -3.38
C PHE A 79 10.72 -0.69 -2.59
N ASP A 80 11.93 -1.10 -2.23
CA ASP A 80 12.16 -2.34 -1.50
C ASP A 80 11.48 -2.30 -0.13
N LEU A 81 11.54 -1.15 0.53
CA LEU A 81 10.90 -0.93 1.82
C LEU A 81 9.36 -1.04 1.75
N ILE A 82 8.75 -0.49 0.70
CA ILE A 82 7.29 -0.48 0.54
C ILE A 82 6.77 -1.84 0.04
N PHE A 83 7.41 -2.39 -1.00
CA PHE A 83 6.82 -3.45 -1.83
C PHE A 83 7.45 -4.83 -1.68
N ARG A 84 8.69 -4.96 -1.19
CA ARG A 84 9.37 -6.28 -1.10
C ARG A 84 9.33 -6.92 0.28
N ASN A 85 8.95 -6.18 1.31
CA ASN A 85 9.01 -6.65 2.69
C ASN A 85 7.62 -6.78 3.33
N ASP A 86 6.87 -7.80 2.92
CA ASP A 86 5.48 -8.01 3.36
C ASP A 86 5.32 -8.15 4.87
N SER A 87 6.36 -8.63 5.57
CA SER A 87 6.37 -8.79 7.04
C SER A 87 6.83 -7.54 7.78
N LEU A 88 7.31 -6.50 7.08
CA LEU A 88 7.79 -5.29 7.71
C LEU A 88 6.60 -4.43 8.18
N ILE A 89 6.67 -4.05 9.45
CA ILE A 89 5.81 -3.06 10.08
C ILE A 89 6.67 -1.82 10.28
N VAL A 90 6.31 -0.71 9.63
CA VAL A 90 7.02 0.56 9.77
C VAL A 90 6.37 1.36 10.89
N THR A 91 7.19 1.81 11.84
CA THR A 91 6.76 2.60 12.99
C THR A 91 7.59 3.89 13.10
N ASP A 92 7.16 4.81 13.94
CA ASP A 92 7.88 6.05 14.27
C ASP A 92 9.28 5.81 14.88
N LYS A 93 9.56 4.60 15.36
CA LYS A 93 10.87 4.21 15.90
C LYS A 93 11.87 3.81 14.83
N ASP A 94 11.41 3.65 13.59
CA ASP A 94 12.21 3.17 12.48
C ASP A 94 12.83 4.33 11.65
N ILE A 95 13.02 5.49 12.30
CA ILE A 95 13.72 6.64 11.74
C ILE A 95 15.13 6.18 11.30
N GLY A 96 15.42 6.36 10.02
CA GLY A 96 16.68 5.92 9.41
C GLY A 96 16.59 4.61 8.61
N LEU A 97 15.41 3.98 8.50
CA LEU A 97 15.17 2.92 7.49
C LEU A 97 15.30 3.43 6.06
N VAL A 98 15.02 4.72 5.85
CA VAL A 98 15.36 5.44 4.62
C VAL A 98 16.46 6.43 4.95
N SER A 99 17.49 6.46 4.13
CA SER A 99 18.61 7.37 4.24
C SER A 99 18.13 8.81 4.18
N LYS A 100 18.79 9.72 4.93
CA LYS A 100 18.43 11.14 4.92
C LYS A 100 18.42 11.73 3.51
N TYR A 101 19.41 11.37 2.70
CA TYR A 101 19.50 11.79 1.31
C TYR A 101 18.27 11.38 0.48
N CYS A 102 17.82 10.13 0.62
CA CYS A 102 16.64 9.65 -0.10
C CYS A 102 15.34 10.20 0.47
N CYS A 103 15.25 10.47 1.77
CA CYS A 103 14.15 11.23 2.35
C CYS A 103 14.08 12.66 1.80
N ASP A 104 15.20 13.38 1.72
CA ASP A 104 15.23 14.74 1.17
C ASP A 104 14.75 14.75 -0.29
N LYS A 105 15.17 13.77 -1.10
CA LYS A 105 14.67 13.61 -2.48
C LYS A 105 13.19 13.26 -2.55
N LEU A 106 12.72 12.32 -1.72
CA LEU A 106 11.30 11.94 -1.66
C LEU A 106 10.41 13.13 -1.29
N LEU A 107 10.82 13.91 -0.30
CA LEU A 107 10.10 15.10 0.13
C LEU A 107 10.12 16.20 -0.96
N ASN A 108 11.25 16.39 -1.64
CA ASN A 108 11.36 17.32 -2.78
C ASN A 108 10.50 16.90 -3.97
N MET A 109 10.38 15.58 -4.24
CA MET A 109 9.47 15.06 -5.28
C MET A 109 8.00 15.38 -4.94
N GLY A 110 7.65 15.35 -3.66
CA GLY A 110 6.35 15.76 -3.15
C GLY A 110 5.35 14.63 -3.01
N ARG A 111 4.42 14.81 -2.06
CA ARG A 111 3.48 13.77 -1.60
C ARG A 111 2.60 13.24 -2.73
N ASN A 112 2.12 14.14 -3.59
CA ASN A 112 1.21 13.78 -4.67
C ASN A 112 1.90 12.87 -5.72
N CYS A 113 3.18 13.10 -6.02
CA CYS A 113 3.95 12.23 -6.90
C CYS A 113 4.16 10.84 -6.26
N HIS A 114 4.50 10.82 -4.97
CA HIS A 114 4.70 9.57 -4.22
C HIS A 114 3.44 8.71 -4.22
N ASP A 115 2.31 9.29 -3.82
CA ASP A 115 1.04 8.54 -3.72
C ASP A 115 0.57 8.04 -5.09
N GLN A 116 0.75 8.82 -6.17
CA GLN A 116 0.42 8.37 -7.52
C GLN A 116 1.29 7.19 -7.94
N LEU A 117 2.61 7.28 -7.80
CA LEU A 117 3.52 6.20 -8.18
C LEU A 117 3.23 4.91 -7.40
N VAL A 118 3.02 5.02 -6.09
CA VAL A 118 2.66 3.88 -5.25
C VAL A 118 1.36 3.25 -5.72
N ASN A 119 0.32 4.06 -6.00
CA ASN A 119 -0.96 3.53 -6.45
C ASN A 119 -0.86 2.80 -7.79
N VAL A 120 -0.08 3.33 -8.74
CA VAL A 120 0.17 2.64 -10.02
C VAL A 120 0.83 1.29 -9.78
N ILE A 121 1.91 1.25 -8.99
CA ILE A 121 2.64 0.01 -8.70
C ILE A 121 1.75 -0.98 -7.95
N ALA A 122 1.00 -0.52 -6.95
CA ALA A 122 0.10 -1.34 -6.16
C ALA A 122 -1.07 -1.91 -6.99
N GLN A 123 -1.41 -1.34 -8.13
CA GLN A 123 -2.43 -1.89 -9.03
C GLN A 123 -1.86 -2.89 -10.05
N THR A 124 -0.54 -3.00 -10.18
CA THR A 124 0.07 -4.01 -11.06
C THR A 124 -0.22 -5.42 -10.55
N THR A 125 -0.29 -6.39 -11.47
CA THR A 125 -0.62 -7.78 -11.16
C THR A 125 0.31 -8.42 -10.13
N HIS A 126 1.54 -7.92 -10.00
CA HIS A 126 2.52 -8.43 -9.05
C HIS A 126 2.28 -7.96 -7.61
N PHE A 127 1.70 -6.77 -7.42
CA PHE A 127 1.56 -6.14 -6.08
C PHE A 127 0.11 -5.95 -5.65
N SER A 128 -0.87 -6.15 -6.54
CA SER A 128 -2.29 -5.90 -6.27
C SER A 128 -2.88 -6.73 -5.14
N THR A 129 -2.39 -7.96 -4.93
CA THR A 129 -2.82 -8.83 -3.84
C THR A 129 -2.43 -8.29 -2.46
N ASN A 130 -1.37 -7.49 -2.38
CA ASN A 130 -0.84 -6.94 -1.12
C ASN A 130 -1.08 -5.42 -0.99
N SER A 131 -1.85 -4.82 -1.90
CA SER A 131 -2.14 -3.38 -1.91
C SER A 131 -2.68 -2.84 -0.58
N SER A 132 -3.47 -3.64 0.13
CA SER A 132 -4.01 -3.31 1.46
C SER A 132 -2.94 -3.16 2.55
N ALA A 133 -1.74 -3.72 2.35
CA ALA A 133 -0.60 -3.57 3.24
C ALA A 133 0.42 -2.55 2.69
N THR A 134 0.70 -2.57 1.38
CA THR A 134 1.74 -1.73 0.78
C THR A 134 1.34 -0.25 0.73
N VAL A 135 0.07 0.08 0.46
CA VAL A 135 -0.39 1.48 0.42
C VAL A 135 -0.27 2.14 1.81
N PRO A 136 -0.77 1.55 2.92
CA PRO A 136 -0.53 2.10 4.26
C PRO A 136 0.95 2.20 4.61
N ARG A 137 1.76 1.18 4.28
CA ARG A 137 3.21 1.20 4.50
C ARG A 137 3.87 2.36 3.77
N SER A 138 3.45 2.67 2.54
CA SER A 138 3.98 3.82 1.79
C SER A 138 3.74 5.17 2.48
N SER A 139 2.60 5.33 3.16
CA SER A 139 2.31 6.53 3.95
C SER A 139 3.20 6.60 5.19
N GLN A 140 3.44 5.45 5.85
CA GLN A 140 4.35 5.38 6.99
C GLN A 140 5.79 5.76 6.59
N VAL A 141 6.25 5.33 5.42
CA VAL A 141 7.57 5.73 4.88
C VAL A 141 7.63 7.23 4.60
N TRP A 142 6.56 7.81 4.05
CA TRP A 142 6.47 9.27 3.88
C TRP A 142 6.57 10.02 5.21
N ASP A 143 5.83 9.56 6.22
CA ASP A 143 5.78 10.19 7.54
C ASP A 143 7.14 10.07 8.25
N LEU A 144 7.83 8.92 8.13
CA LEU A 144 9.20 8.75 8.60
C LEU A 144 10.15 9.80 8.01
N CYS A 145 10.11 9.99 6.69
CA CYS A 145 10.94 10.99 6.04
C CYS A 145 10.61 12.41 6.50
N SER A 146 9.32 12.73 6.65
CA SER A 146 8.84 14.03 7.11
C SER A 146 9.28 14.35 8.55
N LEU A 147 9.44 13.33 9.40
CA LEU A 147 9.97 13.49 10.76
C LEU A 147 11.49 13.68 10.77
N SER A 148 12.21 13.07 9.83
CA SER A 148 13.67 13.13 9.72
C SER A 148 14.23 14.44 9.15
N SER A 149 13.38 15.30 8.58
CA SER A 149 13.76 16.55 7.91
C SER A 149 13.76 17.79 8.83
N SER A 150 13.81 17.60 10.15
CA SER A 150 13.87 18.69 11.15
C SER A 150 15.31 19.11 11.48
#